data_AF-A0A7S1F6G4-F1
#
_entry.id   AF-A0A7S1F6G4-F1
#
_cell.length_a   1.000
_cell.length_b   1.000
_cell.length_c   1.000
_cell.angle_alpha   90.00
_cell.angle_beta   90.00
_cell.angle_gamma   90.00
#
_symmetry.space_group_name_H-M   'P 1'
#
loop_
_entity.id
_entity.type
_entity.pdbx_description
1 polymer ?
#
loop_
_entity_poly.entity_id
_entity_poly.type
_entity_poly.pdbx_seq_one_letter_code
_entity_poly.pdbx_strand_id
1 'polypeptide(L)'
;MDLKPQNLMVFDGRLKLIDLDGCVEIGTSIRTTDTWFSFSLLYCAPEFARFVASRRKTSIVASSHLDAWSVGMTIAEVACLKPVLYSQYKHYKDMEATPGAGDLNFMEWLGNSKVSPVPEAFKVFDPQLFAFLSDCLCVQEPEQRMSLRRCAAHPYIAAGRVQRMAYRVG
;
A
#
# COMPACT_ATOMS: atom_id res chain seq x y z
N MET A 1 2.61 3.79 -8.11
CA MET A 1 2.26 4.67 -6.97
C MET A 1 0.76 4.79 -6.68
N ASP A 2 -0.13 4.06 -7.38
CA ASP A 2 -1.56 4.01 -7.03
C ASP A 2 -2.11 2.57 -7.08
N LEU A 3 -1.40 1.63 -6.45
CA LEU A 3 -1.89 0.25 -6.34
C LEU A 3 -2.91 0.16 -5.21
N LYS A 4 -4.13 -0.22 -5.57
CA LYS A 4 -5.28 -0.38 -4.68
C LYS A 4 -6.24 -1.42 -5.26
N PRO A 5 -7.14 -2.02 -4.46
CA PRO A 5 -8.12 -2.99 -4.94
C PRO A 5 -8.92 -2.53 -6.17
N GLN A 6 -9.28 -1.24 -6.23
CA GLN A 6 -10.08 -0.67 -7.33
C GLN A 6 -9.35 -0.68 -8.68
N ASN A 7 -8.01 -0.72 -8.66
CA ASN A 7 -7.19 -0.74 -9.87
C ASN A 7 -6.92 -2.17 -10.36
N LEU A 8 -7.53 -3.18 -9.73
CA LEU A 8 -7.41 -4.59 -10.08
C LEU A 8 -8.73 -5.13 -10.61
N MET A 9 -8.69 -5.80 -11.76
CA MET A 9 -9.84 -6.47 -12.36
C MET A 9 -9.55 -7.93 -12.62
N VAL A 10 -10.58 -8.77 -12.53
CA VAL A 10 -10.48 -10.21 -12.82
C VAL A 10 -11.01 -10.47 -14.23
N PHE A 11 -10.13 -11.00 -15.08
CA PHE A 11 -10.47 -11.46 -16.43
C PHE A 11 -10.08 -12.93 -16.55
N ASP A 12 -11.03 -13.81 -16.86
CA ASP A 12 -10.81 -15.26 -17.02
C ASP A 12 -10.08 -15.89 -15.81
N GLY A 13 -10.47 -15.49 -14.60
CA GLY A 13 -9.85 -15.94 -13.36
C GLY A 13 -8.43 -15.40 -13.12
N ARG A 14 -7.97 -14.41 -13.90
CA ARG A 14 -6.68 -13.74 -13.72
C ARG A 14 -6.86 -12.30 -13.30
N LEU A 15 -6.12 -11.92 -12.27
CA LEU A 15 -6.04 -10.54 -11.81
C LEU A 15 -5.17 -9.71 -12.77
N LYS A 16 -5.66 -8.56 -13.21
CA LYS A 16 -4.95 -7.60 -14.07
C LYS A 16 -5.02 -6.21 -13.44
N LEU A 17 -3.91 -5.49 -13.50
CA LEU A 17 -3.83 -4.06 -13.19
C LEU A 17 -4.39 -3.29 -14.40
N ILE A 18 -5.30 -2.34 -14.16
CA ILE A 18 -6.03 -1.64 -15.23
C ILE A 18 -5.80 -0.13 -15.30
N ASP A 19 -5.32 0.49 -14.22
CA ASP A 19 -5.05 1.92 -14.14
C ASP A 19 -3.54 2.13 -14.00
N LEU A 20 -2.96 2.79 -14.99
CA LEU A 20 -1.53 3.08 -15.09
C LEU A 20 -1.24 4.57 -15.21
N ASP A 21 -2.24 5.44 -15.07
CA ASP A 21 -2.07 6.90 -15.29
C ASP A 21 -1.18 7.54 -14.22
N GLY A 22 -1.06 6.90 -13.04
CA GLY A 22 -0.14 7.27 -11.95
C GLY A 22 1.22 6.58 -11.98
N CYS A 23 1.59 5.91 -13.08
CA CYS A 23 2.89 5.25 -13.21
C CYS A 23 4.01 6.28 -13.43
N VAL A 24 5.13 6.04 -12.75
CA VAL A 24 6.31 6.91 -12.79
C VAL A 24 7.54 6.03 -12.94
N GLU A 25 8.49 6.49 -13.76
CA GLU A 25 9.76 5.79 -13.94
C GLU A 25 10.55 5.74 -12.62
N ILE A 26 11.19 4.62 -12.33
CA ILE A 26 12.05 4.48 -11.16
C ILE A 26 13.23 5.45 -11.30
N GLY A 27 13.54 6.16 -10.23
CA GLY A 27 14.60 7.18 -10.23
C GLY A 27 14.12 8.59 -10.56
N THR A 28 12.88 8.76 -11.05
CA THR A 28 12.29 10.09 -11.23
C THR A 28 12.19 10.82 -9.88
N SER A 29 12.64 12.07 -9.84
CA SER A 29 12.45 12.94 -8.67
C SER A 29 11.09 13.63 -8.76
N ILE A 30 10.22 13.33 -7.81
CA ILE A 30 8.88 13.89 -7.67
C ILE A 30 8.96 15.05 -6.69
N ARG A 31 8.37 16.20 -7.03
CA ARG A 31 8.32 17.40 -6.18
C ARG A 31 6.90 17.64 -5.66
N THR A 32 6.77 18.31 -4.52
CA THR A 32 5.45 18.64 -3.95
C THR A 32 4.63 19.58 -4.84
N THR A 33 5.28 20.28 -5.77
CA THR A 33 4.66 21.17 -6.75
C THR A 33 4.20 20.46 -8.02
N ASP A 34 4.56 19.19 -8.21
CA ASP A 34 4.18 18.44 -9.40
C ASP A 34 2.68 18.08 -9.33
N THR A 35 1.94 18.40 -10.38
CA THR A 35 0.49 18.19 -10.46
C THR A 35 0.08 16.94 -11.24
N TRP A 36 1.06 16.27 -11.84
CA TRP A 36 0.85 15.16 -12.78
C TRP A 36 0.77 13.79 -12.11
N PHE A 37 1.02 13.68 -10.81
CA PHE A 37 0.90 12.42 -10.07
C PHE A 37 -0.30 12.47 -9.12
N SER A 38 -1.01 11.36 -9.02
CA SER A 38 -2.08 11.12 -8.04
C SER A 38 -1.72 9.90 -7.18
N PHE A 39 -2.27 9.84 -5.97
CA PHE A 39 -2.05 8.72 -5.07
C PHE A 39 -3.24 8.54 -4.12
N SER A 40 -3.44 7.31 -3.68
CA SER A 40 -4.49 6.98 -2.71
C SER A 40 -3.92 6.95 -1.28
N LEU A 41 -4.43 7.82 -0.41
CA LEU A 41 -3.95 8.02 0.97
C LEU A 41 -3.81 6.71 1.77
N LEU A 42 -4.79 5.81 1.67
CA LEU A 42 -4.83 4.56 2.45
C LEU A 42 -3.83 3.49 2.00
N TYR A 43 -3.20 3.67 0.84
CA TYR A 43 -2.24 2.72 0.25
C TYR A 43 -0.87 3.35 0.03
N CYS A 44 -0.70 4.64 0.30
CA CYS A 44 0.59 5.30 0.14
C CYS A 44 1.59 4.85 1.21
N ALA A 45 2.86 4.78 0.82
CA ALA A 45 3.93 4.36 1.71
C ALA A 45 4.31 5.45 2.73
N PRO A 46 4.82 5.10 3.92
CA PRO A 46 5.16 6.07 4.95
C PRO A 46 6.21 7.10 4.53
N GLU A 47 7.21 6.70 3.74
CA GLU A 47 8.21 7.61 3.20
C GLU A 47 7.62 8.65 2.23
N PHE A 48 6.53 8.28 1.54
CA PHE A 48 5.74 9.18 0.72
C PHE A 48 4.90 10.10 1.60
N ALA A 49 4.30 9.56 2.66
CA ALA A 49 3.57 10.34 3.64
C ALA A 49 4.44 11.40 4.33
N ARG A 50 5.68 11.04 4.71
CA ARG A 50 6.71 11.99 5.19
C ARG A 50 7.01 13.08 4.16
N PHE A 51 7.08 12.73 2.87
CA PHE A 51 7.31 13.69 1.80
C PHE A 51 6.15 14.68 1.66
N VAL A 52 4.90 14.21 1.66
CA VAL A 52 3.70 15.05 1.52
C VAL A 52 3.49 15.94 2.76
N ALA A 53 3.69 15.41 3.96
CA ALA A 53 3.48 16.15 5.20
C ALA A 53 4.64 17.11 5.55
N SER A 54 5.83 16.93 4.96
CA SER A 54 7.00 17.74 5.30
C SER A 54 6.96 19.11 4.63
N ARG A 55 7.21 20.16 5.43
CA ARG A 55 7.51 21.50 4.91
C ARG A 55 8.95 21.66 4.43
N ARG A 56 9.84 20.71 4.75
CA ARG A 56 11.29 20.79 4.48
C ARG A 56 11.72 19.92 3.29
N LYS A 57 11.12 18.74 3.15
CA LYS A 57 11.45 17.80 2.08
C LYS A 57 10.66 18.18 0.83
N THR A 58 11.34 18.74 -0.16
CA THR A 58 10.71 19.24 -1.39
C THR A 58 10.62 18.19 -2.48
N SER A 59 11.32 17.06 -2.34
CA SER A 59 11.28 15.97 -3.30
C SER A 59 11.44 14.57 -2.70
N ILE A 60 10.96 13.57 -3.43
CA ILE A 60 11.19 12.14 -3.21
C ILE A 60 11.60 11.49 -4.52
N VAL A 61 12.40 10.42 -4.46
CA VAL A 61 12.75 9.63 -5.64
C VAL A 61 11.80 8.45 -5.75
N ALA A 62 11.17 8.30 -6.91
CA ALA A 62 10.31 7.17 -7.22
C ALA A 62 11.10 5.86 -7.09
N SER A 63 10.59 4.92 -6.30
CA SER A 63 11.21 3.61 -6.11
C SER A 63 10.14 2.52 -6.05
N SER A 64 10.52 1.29 -6.38
CA SER A 64 9.63 0.13 -6.32
C SER A 64 9.17 -0.22 -4.90
N HIS A 65 9.84 0.30 -3.86
CA HIS A 65 9.40 0.09 -2.47
C HIS A 65 8.06 0.77 -2.18
N LEU A 66 7.76 1.90 -2.85
CA LEU A 66 6.46 2.57 -2.74
C LEU A 66 5.32 1.63 -3.16
N ASP A 67 5.53 0.90 -4.25
CA ASP A 67 4.56 -0.08 -4.75
C ASP A 67 4.52 -1.33 -3.86
N ALA A 68 5.63 -1.79 -3.31
CA ALA A 68 5.65 -2.92 -2.37
C ALA A 68 4.74 -2.68 -1.15
N TRP A 69 4.78 -1.47 -0.57
CA TRP A 69 3.86 -1.12 0.52
C TRP A 69 2.40 -1.16 0.06
N SER A 70 2.11 -0.52 -1.07
CA SER A 70 0.77 -0.44 -1.64
C SER A 70 0.19 -1.84 -1.92
N VAL A 71 1.02 -2.78 -2.40
CA VAL A 71 0.67 -4.20 -2.57
C VAL A 71 0.35 -4.85 -1.23
N GLY A 72 1.17 -4.64 -0.19
CA GLY A 72 0.90 -5.14 1.16
C GLY A 72 -0.43 -4.65 1.71
N MET A 73 -0.71 -3.35 1.60
CA MET A 73 -1.98 -2.75 2.01
C MET A 73 -3.17 -3.33 1.22
N THR A 74 -3.00 -3.54 -0.09
CA THR A 74 -4.03 -4.16 -0.95
C THR A 74 -4.33 -5.60 -0.54
N ILE A 75 -3.30 -6.43 -0.31
CA ILE A 75 -3.47 -7.81 0.14
C ILE A 75 -4.17 -7.84 1.50
N ALA A 76 -3.73 -6.98 2.42
CA ALA A 76 -4.32 -6.90 3.76
C ALA A 76 -5.80 -6.50 3.71
N GLU A 77 -6.17 -5.57 2.84
CA GLU A 77 -7.57 -5.21 2.62
C GLU A 77 -8.39 -6.35 2.03
N VAL A 78 -7.87 -7.08 1.03
CA VAL A 78 -8.58 -8.23 0.45
C VAL A 78 -8.86 -9.29 1.51
N ALA A 79 -7.91 -9.53 2.42
CA ALA A 79 -8.10 -10.47 3.52
C ALA A 79 -9.05 -9.95 4.62
N CYS A 80 -9.08 -8.64 4.86
CA CYS A 80 -9.93 -8.01 5.88
C CYS A 80 -11.31 -7.57 5.39
N LEU A 81 -11.51 -7.51 4.07
CA LEU A 81 -12.66 -6.91 3.38
C LEU A 81 -12.92 -5.44 3.77
N LYS A 82 -11.89 -4.74 4.25
CA LYS A 82 -11.92 -3.31 4.60
C LYS A 82 -10.52 -2.71 4.53
N PRO A 83 -10.37 -1.43 4.15
CA PRO A 83 -9.06 -0.79 4.14
C PRO A 83 -8.49 -0.72 5.55
N VAL A 84 -7.27 -1.22 5.71
CA VAL A 84 -6.64 -1.42 7.03
C VAL A 84 -6.40 -0.09 7.77
N LEU A 85 -6.04 0.97 7.04
CA LEU A 85 -5.79 2.30 7.63
C LEU A 85 -7.05 3.15 7.78
N TYR A 86 -8.23 2.66 7.39
CA TYR A 86 -9.44 3.48 7.34
C TYR A 86 -9.85 4.04 8.71
N SER A 87 -9.74 3.24 9.78
CA SER A 87 -10.08 3.70 11.13
C SER A 87 -9.21 4.89 11.57
N GLN A 88 -7.91 4.82 11.32
CA GLN A 88 -6.99 5.89 11.67
C GLN A 88 -7.22 7.12 10.78
N TYR A 89 -7.44 6.91 9.49
CA TYR A 89 -7.77 7.99 8.56
C TYR A 89 -9.03 8.73 9.00
N LYS A 90 -10.10 7.99 9.29
CA LYS A 90 -11.37 8.54 9.76
C LYS A 90 -11.19 9.33 11.06
N HIS A 91 -10.41 8.81 12.01
CA HIS A 91 -10.12 9.52 13.26
C HIS A 91 -9.55 10.93 13.00
N TYR A 92 -8.56 11.06 12.12
CA TYR A 92 -7.98 12.37 11.78
C TYR A 92 -8.94 13.25 10.97
N LYS A 93 -9.80 12.67 10.13
CA LYS A 93 -10.82 13.42 9.39
C LYS A 93 -11.90 13.98 10.30
N ASP A 94 -12.33 13.22 11.30
CA ASP A 94 -13.41 13.62 12.20
C ASP A 94 -12.97 14.70 13.22
N MET A 95 -11.67 14.81 13.49
CA MET A 95 -11.11 15.82 14.41
C MET A 95 -10.95 17.20 13.78
N GLU A 96 -10.92 17.31 12.45
CA GLU A 96 -10.54 18.53 11.75
C GLU A 96 -11.72 19.18 11.05
N ALA A 97 -11.99 20.44 11.40
CA ALA A 97 -13.04 21.22 10.75
C ALA A 97 -12.63 21.74 9.36
N THR A 98 -11.31 21.82 9.09
CA THR A 98 -10.78 22.41 7.85
C THR A 98 -10.59 21.34 6.77
N PRO A 99 -11.10 21.55 5.54
CA PRO A 99 -10.82 20.67 4.41
C PRO A 99 -9.30 20.47 4.22
N GLY A 100 -8.87 19.22 4.10
CA GLY A 100 -7.46 18.86 3.88
C GLY A 100 -6.58 18.79 5.12
N ALA A 101 -6.95 19.42 6.25
CA ALA A 101 -6.15 19.34 7.49
C ALA A 101 -6.10 17.91 8.04
N GLY A 102 -7.22 17.19 8.02
CA GLY A 102 -7.25 15.79 8.43
C GLY A 102 -6.41 14.87 7.54
N ASP A 103 -6.32 15.16 6.24
CA ASP A 103 -5.48 14.39 5.32
C ASP A 103 -4.00 14.63 5.63
N LEU A 104 -3.58 15.88 5.89
CA LEU A 104 -2.20 16.21 6.29
C LEU A 104 -1.82 15.58 7.64
N ASN A 105 -2.70 15.65 8.65
CA ASN A 105 -2.45 15.06 9.96
C ASN A 105 -2.35 13.53 9.89
N PHE A 106 -3.19 12.89 9.07
CA PHE A 106 -3.07 11.46 8.80
C PHE A 106 -1.72 11.11 8.15
N MET A 107 -1.27 11.91 7.19
CA MET A 107 0.02 11.69 6.51
C MET A 107 1.21 11.91 7.45
N GLU A 108 1.13 12.91 8.34
CA GLU A 108 2.12 13.13 9.38
C GLU A 108 2.18 11.95 10.35
N TRP A 109 1.03 11.43 10.78
CA TRP A 109 0.97 10.23 11.60
C TRP A 109 1.55 9.01 10.88
N LEU A 110 1.11 8.74 9.64
CA LEU A 110 1.54 7.57 8.87
C LEU A 110 3.05 7.59 8.64
N GLY A 111 3.59 8.76 8.33
CA GLY A 111 5.02 8.96 8.10
C GLY A 111 5.89 8.80 9.35
N ASN A 112 5.34 8.97 10.55
CA ASN A 112 6.08 8.88 11.81
C ASN A 112 5.75 7.62 12.65
N SER A 113 4.72 6.87 12.27
CA SER A 113 4.32 5.66 12.98
C SER A 113 5.42 4.60 12.93
N LYS A 114 5.68 3.95 14.06
CA LYS A 114 6.58 2.80 14.17
C LYS A 114 5.84 1.47 14.29
N VAL A 115 4.50 1.52 14.29
CA VAL A 115 3.63 0.37 14.47
C VAL A 115 3.24 -0.14 13.09
N SER A 116 3.31 -1.46 12.89
CA SER A 116 2.81 -2.08 11.66
C SER A 116 1.31 -1.78 11.51
N PRO A 117 0.84 -1.37 10.31
CA PRO A 117 -0.59 -1.16 10.11
C PRO A 117 -1.36 -2.48 10.09
N VAL A 118 -0.69 -3.64 9.93
CA VAL A 118 -1.33 -4.95 9.77
C VAL A 118 -2.03 -5.35 11.08
N PRO A 119 -3.34 -5.64 11.06
CA PRO A 119 -4.08 -6.02 12.26
C PRO A 119 -3.54 -7.30 12.90
N GLU A 120 -3.44 -7.31 14.22
CA GLU A 120 -3.04 -8.47 15.03
C GLU A 120 -3.96 -9.70 14.82
N ALA A 121 -5.21 -9.48 14.40
CA ALA A 121 -6.15 -10.55 14.06
C ALA A 121 -5.61 -11.51 12.98
N PHE A 122 -4.71 -11.05 12.10
CA PHE A 122 -4.04 -11.91 11.13
C PHE A 122 -3.18 -12.98 11.79
N LYS A 123 -2.60 -12.73 12.98
CA LYS A 123 -1.81 -13.76 13.70
C LYS A 123 -2.64 -14.99 14.05
N VAL A 124 -3.94 -14.82 14.24
CA VAL A 124 -4.86 -15.93 14.53
C VAL A 124 -5.38 -16.56 13.24
N PHE A 125 -5.71 -15.73 12.25
CA PHE A 125 -6.31 -16.17 10.98
C PHE A 125 -5.30 -16.88 10.05
N ASP A 126 -4.16 -16.24 9.78
CA ASP A 126 -3.09 -16.73 8.93
C ASP A 126 -1.75 -16.14 9.42
N PRO A 127 -1.04 -16.83 10.34
CA PRO A 127 0.23 -16.34 10.88
C PRO A 127 1.30 -16.13 9.82
N GLN A 128 1.27 -16.89 8.72
CA GLN A 128 2.24 -16.75 7.65
C GLN A 128 1.95 -15.51 6.80
N LEU A 129 0.67 -15.21 6.54
CA LEU A 129 0.27 -13.95 5.92
C LEU A 129 0.63 -12.77 6.81
N PHE A 130 0.38 -12.87 8.12
CA PHE A 130 0.76 -11.83 9.06
C PHE A 130 2.26 -11.52 8.93
N ALA A 131 3.13 -12.52 9.08
CA ALA A 131 4.58 -12.33 8.98
C ALA A 131 4.99 -11.81 7.60
N PHE A 132 4.40 -12.32 6.51
CA PHE A 132 4.68 -11.82 5.17
C PHE A 132 4.31 -10.35 4.99
N LEU A 133 3.16 -9.92 5.53
CA LEU A 133 2.75 -8.52 5.47
C LEU A 133 3.59 -7.66 6.41
N SER A 134 3.70 -8.01 7.69
CA SER A 134 4.35 -7.17 8.72
C SER A 134 5.86 -7.08 8.55
N ASP A 135 6.51 -8.18 8.15
CA ASP A 135 7.96 -8.30 8.18
C ASP A 135 8.58 -8.11 6.78
N CYS A 136 7.76 -8.13 5.72
CA CYS A 136 8.25 -7.99 4.34
C CYS A 136 7.66 -6.76 3.61
N LEU A 137 6.35 -6.67 3.46
CA LEU A 137 5.72 -5.66 2.57
C LEU A 137 5.35 -4.35 3.28
N CYS A 138 4.78 -4.42 4.47
CA CYS A 138 4.31 -3.29 5.26
C CYS A 138 5.36 -2.85 6.31
N VAL A 139 6.64 -2.93 5.94
CA VAL A 139 7.77 -2.44 6.74
C VAL A 139 7.90 -0.93 6.54
N GLN A 140 8.00 -0.19 7.65
CA GLN A 140 8.05 1.28 7.67
C GLN A 140 9.25 1.86 6.93
N GLU A 141 10.44 1.30 7.16
CA GLU A 141 11.66 1.75 6.49
C GLU A 141 11.80 1.07 5.12
N PRO A 142 11.87 1.84 4.01
CA PRO A 142 11.87 1.29 2.66
C PRO A 142 13.09 0.39 2.38
N GLU A 143 14.24 0.66 3.00
CA GLU A 143 15.47 -0.14 2.83
C GLU A 143 15.36 -1.53 3.48
N GLN A 144 14.47 -1.67 4.47
CA GLN A 144 14.19 -2.94 5.13
C GLN A 144 13.02 -3.68 4.47
N ARG A 145 12.22 -2.97 3.67
CA ARG A 145 11.07 -3.53 2.96
C ARG A 145 11.53 -4.47 1.84
N MET A 146 10.91 -5.63 1.76
CA MET A 146 11.22 -6.61 0.73
C MET A 146 10.76 -6.10 -0.64
N SER A 147 11.63 -6.22 -1.65
CA SER A 147 11.25 -5.89 -3.02
C SER A 147 10.25 -6.91 -3.58
N LEU A 148 9.34 -6.48 -4.46
CA LEU A 148 8.33 -7.34 -5.08
C LEU A 148 8.94 -8.56 -5.80
N ARG A 149 10.13 -8.40 -6.40
CA ARG A 149 10.88 -9.52 -7.00
C ARG A 149 11.22 -10.59 -5.97
N ARG A 150 11.67 -10.20 -4.78
CA ARG A 150 11.98 -11.14 -3.69
C ARG A 150 10.69 -11.72 -3.10
N CYS A 151 9.63 -10.93 -2.99
CA CYS A 151 8.32 -11.39 -2.54
C CYS A 151 7.75 -12.51 -3.43
N ALA A 152 7.95 -12.44 -4.76
CA ALA A 152 7.52 -13.48 -5.68
C ALA A 152 8.16 -14.85 -5.42
N ALA A 153 9.36 -14.86 -4.82
CA ALA A 153 10.06 -16.08 -4.40
C ALA A 153 9.87 -16.41 -2.91
N HIS A 154 9.12 -15.60 -2.17
CA HIS A 154 8.90 -15.83 -0.74
C HIS A 154 8.06 -17.10 -0.52
N PRO A 155 8.37 -17.94 0.49
CA PRO A 155 7.65 -19.19 0.74
C PRO A 155 6.13 -19.05 0.81
N TYR A 156 5.62 -17.97 1.42
CA TYR A 156 4.18 -17.71 1.48
C TYR A 156 3.53 -17.63 0.08
N ILE A 157 4.19 -16.97 -0.87
CA ILE A 157 3.71 -16.83 -2.24
C ILE A 157 3.99 -18.10 -3.05
N ALA A 158 5.21 -18.64 -2.96
CA ALA A 158 5.65 -19.80 -3.73
C ALA A 158 4.91 -21.10 -3.34
N ALA A 159 4.47 -21.22 -2.08
CA ALA A 159 3.65 -22.35 -1.63
C ALA A 159 2.18 -22.23 -2.06
N GLY A 160 1.75 -21.03 -2.50
CA GLY A 160 0.40 -20.77 -2.98
C GLY A 160 0.08 -21.59 -4.23
N ARG A 161 -0.75 -22.62 -4.07
CA ARG A 161 -1.29 -23.37 -5.20
C ARG A 161 -2.40 -22.55 -5.85
N VAL A 162 -2.13 -21.93 -7.00
CA VAL A 162 -3.19 -21.37 -7.84
C VAL A 162 -3.96 -22.53 -8.48
N GLN A 163 -5.04 -22.98 -7.84
CA GLN A 163 -6.00 -23.84 -8.51
C GLN A 163 -6.73 -23.01 -9.56
N ARG A 164 -6.56 -23.36 -10.84
CA ARG A 164 -7.39 -22.80 -11.91
C ARG A 164 -8.83 -23.25 -11.64
N MET A 165 -9.68 -22.35 -11.18
CA MET A 165 -11.12 -22.58 -11.26
C MET A 165 -11.48 -22.60 -12.74
N ALA A 166 -11.66 -23.80 -13.29
CA ALA A 166 -12.26 -23.98 -14.60
C ALA A 166 -13.72 -23.51 -14.46
N TYR A 167 -14.00 -22.28 -14.87
CA TYR A 167 -15.37 -21.82 -15.06
C TYR A 167 -15.99 -22.71 -16.14
N ARG A 168 -16.83 -23.67 -15.74
CA ARG A 168 -17.76 -24.32 -16.65
C ARG A 168 -18.86 -23.30 -16.92
N VAL A 169 -18.80 -22.68 -18.10
CA VAL A 169 -19.92 -21.93 -18.65
C VAL A 169 -21.02 -22.97 -18.90
N GLY A 170 -22.11 -22.86 -18.14
CA GLY A 170 -23.36 -23.59 -18.38
C GLY A 170 -24.25 -22.82 -19.34
#